data_AF-A0A937C1Q3-F1
#
_entry.id   AF-A0A937C1Q3-F1
#
_cell.length_a   1.000
_cell.length_b   1.000
_cell.length_c   1.000
_cell.angle_alpha   90.00
_cell.angle_beta   90.00
_cell.angle_gamma   90.00
#
_symmetry.space_group_name_H-M   'P 1'
#
loop_
_entity.id
_entity.type
_entity.pdbx_description
1 polymer ?
#
loop_
_entity_poly.entity_id
_entity_poly.type
_entity_poly.pdbx_seq_one_letter_code
_entity_poly.pdbx_strand_id
1 'polypeptide(L)'
;MLAERLALHNLVSRSNQPGMTCREMQILLTGTIKQEYEYNATQQIYVSPVAWEALSNLKEQNTMIINQLGATLPADASGSELNKRILEYALNQSNGNLHTIVLEALNFEARKITQ
;
A
#
# COMPACT_ATOMS: atom_id res chain seq x y z
N MET A 1 0.59 1.64 -12.67
CA MET A 1 0.39 3.04 -12.19
C MET A 1 0.90 3.22 -10.75
N LEU A 2 1.09 4.46 -10.30
CA LEU A 2 1.70 4.79 -8.99
C LEU A 2 0.92 4.23 -7.78
N ALA A 3 -0.42 4.22 -7.84
CA ALA A 3 -1.26 3.59 -6.82
C ALA A 3 -1.21 2.05 -6.83
N GLU A 4 -0.88 1.42 -7.97
CA GLU A 4 -0.69 -0.04 -8.00
C GLU A 4 0.56 -0.45 -7.23
N ARG A 5 1.59 0.41 -7.18
CA ARG A 5 2.80 0.15 -6.40
C ARG A 5 2.52 0.16 -4.89
N LEU A 6 1.51 0.92 -4.45
CA LEU A 6 1.05 0.96 -3.06
C LEU A 6 0.01 -0.12 -2.71
N ALA A 7 -0.50 -0.88 -3.67
CA ALA A 7 -1.46 -1.94 -3.38
C ALA A 7 -0.84 -3.00 -2.45
N LEU A 8 -1.55 -3.38 -1.38
CA LEU A 8 -1.04 -4.31 -0.36
C LEU A 8 -0.57 -5.65 -0.96
N HIS A 9 -1.31 -6.22 -1.90
CA HIS A 9 -0.92 -7.46 -2.60
C HIS A 9 0.39 -7.30 -3.38
N ASN A 10 0.59 -6.14 -4.00
CA ASN A 10 1.79 -5.82 -4.77
C ASN A 10 2.99 -5.57 -3.85
N LEU A 11 2.79 -4.96 -2.68
CA LEU A 11 3.84 -4.77 -1.67
C LEU A 11 4.32 -6.11 -1.11
N VAL A 12 3.39 -6.97 -0.70
CA VAL A 12 3.71 -8.31 -0.15
C VAL A 12 4.45 -9.16 -1.17
N SER A 13 3.99 -9.18 -2.43
CA SER A 13 4.63 -9.98 -3.49
C SER A 13 6.09 -9.60 -3.74
N ARG A 14 6.43 -8.30 -3.67
CA ARG A 14 7.80 -7.80 -3.92
C ARG A 14 8.73 -7.89 -2.71
N SER A 15 8.18 -7.77 -1.51
CA SER A 15 8.96 -7.68 -0.26
C SER A 15 9.10 -9.01 0.47
N ASN A 16 8.57 -10.11 -0.08
CA ASN A 16 8.62 -11.41 0.58
C ASN A 16 10.05 -11.96 0.64
N GLN A 17 10.68 -11.82 1.81
CA GLN A 17 12.01 -12.37 2.10
C GLN A 17 11.90 -13.49 3.15
N PRO A 18 12.43 -14.69 2.88
CA PRO A 18 12.44 -15.78 3.85
C PRO A 18 13.19 -15.44 5.13
N GLY A 19 12.75 -15.98 6.26
CA GLY A 19 13.48 -15.90 7.53
C GLY A 19 13.23 -14.64 8.36
N MET A 20 12.44 -13.69 7.87
CA MET A 20 12.06 -12.51 8.64
C MET A 20 11.03 -12.83 9.73
N THR A 21 11.14 -12.15 10.86
CA THR A 21 10.10 -12.06 11.88
C THR A 21 8.95 -11.17 11.41
N CYS A 22 7.79 -11.30 12.05
CA CYS A 22 6.63 -10.43 11.80
C CYS A 22 6.99 -8.95 11.95
N ARG A 23 7.79 -8.59 12.97
CA ARG A 23 8.17 -7.21 13.23
C ARG A 23 9.10 -6.65 12.16
N GLU A 24 10.08 -7.43 11.70
CA GLU A 24 10.96 -7.02 10.60
C GLU A 24 10.18 -6.82 9.30
N MET A 25 9.25 -7.74 8.99
CA MET A 25 8.38 -7.62 7.81
C MET A 25 7.48 -6.37 7.91
N GLN A 26 6.94 -6.08 9.09
CA GLN A 26 6.12 -4.88 9.32
C GLN A 26 6.93 -3.59 9.07
N ILE A 27 8.17 -3.53 9.57
CA ILE A 27 9.08 -2.39 9.36
C ILE A 27 9.42 -2.26 7.87
N LEU A 28 9.72 -3.38 7.20
CA LEU A 28 10.03 -3.40 5.77
C LEU A 28 8.87 -2.84 4.95
N LEU A 29 7.67 -3.38 5.12
CA LEU A 29 6.49 -3.00 4.31
C LEU A 29 6.10 -1.52 4.51
N THR A 30 6.09 -1.05 5.77
CA THR A 30 5.77 0.36 6.07
C THR A 30 6.86 1.31 5.58
N GLY A 31 8.13 0.91 5.65
CA GLY A 31 9.25 1.63 5.05
C GLY A 31 9.14 1.72 3.53
N THR A 32 8.80 0.62 2.85
CA THR A 32 8.58 0.60 1.40
C THR A 32 7.43 1.53 0.99
N ILE A 33 6.31 1.54 1.71
CA ILE A 33 5.19 2.47 1.46
C ILE A 33 5.67 3.93 1.50
N LYS A 34 6.46 4.28 2.52
CA LYS A 34 6.99 5.63 2.68
C LYS A 34 7.91 6.01 1.52
N GLN A 35 8.84 5.12 1.14
CA GLN A 35 9.76 5.36 0.03
C GLN A 35 9.03 5.52 -1.31
N GLU A 36 8.04 4.68 -1.59
CA GLU A 36 7.23 4.77 -2.80
C GLU A 36 6.43 6.09 -2.83
N TYR A 37 5.88 6.51 -1.70
CA TYR A 37 5.17 7.79 -1.60
C TYR A 37 6.12 9.00 -1.82
N GLU A 38 7.33 8.98 -1.25
CA GLU A 38 8.34 10.03 -1.46
C GLU A 38 8.86 10.05 -2.90
N TYR A 39 9.05 8.88 -3.51
CA TYR A 39 9.40 8.77 -4.92
C TYR A 39 8.30 9.37 -5.81
N ASN A 40 7.04 9.07 -5.54
CA ASN A 40 5.89 9.65 -6.24
C ASN A 40 5.85 11.17 -6.10
N ALA A 41 6.19 11.71 -4.92
CA ALA A 41 6.27 13.14 -4.68
C ALA A 41 7.38 13.83 -5.50
N THR A 42 8.55 13.19 -5.61
CA THR A 42 9.70 13.74 -6.36
C THR A 42 9.54 13.66 -7.87
N GLN A 43 8.76 12.71 -8.39
CA GLN A 43 8.47 12.56 -9.82
C GLN A 43 7.52 13.64 -10.40
N GLN A 44 7.15 14.68 -9.63
CA GLN A 44 6.23 15.75 -10.03
C GLN A 44 5.01 15.21 -10.78
N ILE A 45 4.26 14.33 -10.13
CA ILE A 45 2.95 13.95 -10.64
C ILE A 45 2.12 15.25 -10.68
N TYR A 46 1.75 15.71 -11.88
CA TYR A 46 0.80 16.79 -12.13
C TYR A 46 -0.63 16.36 -11.73
N VAL A 47 -0.79 15.88 -10.50
CA VAL A 47 -2.09 15.46 -9.95
C VAL A 47 -2.78 16.64 -9.28
N SER A 48 -4.09 16.70 -9.47
CA SER A 48 -4.93 17.62 -8.72
C SER A 48 -4.77 17.40 -7.21
N PRO A 49 -5.02 18.43 -6.39
CA PRO A 49 -4.99 18.30 -4.93
C PRO A 49 -5.81 17.10 -4.40
N VAL A 50 -6.92 16.79 -5.07
CA VAL A 50 -7.81 15.66 -4.75
C VAL A 50 -7.11 14.31 -4.93
N ALA A 51 -6.38 14.12 -6.03
CA ALA A 51 -5.64 12.88 -6.26
C ALA A 51 -4.45 12.73 -5.30
N TRP A 52 -3.82 13.84 -4.90
CA TRP A 52 -2.78 13.84 -3.88
C TRP A 52 -3.32 13.46 -2.48
N GLU A 53 -4.47 14.02 -2.11
CA GLU A 53 -5.16 13.68 -0.87
C GLU A 53 -5.53 12.19 -0.85
N ALA A 54 -6.11 11.69 -1.94
CA ALA A 54 -6.46 10.27 -2.09
C ALA A 54 -5.23 9.35 -1.94
N LEU A 55 -4.09 9.71 -2.55
CA LEU A 55 -2.84 8.95 -2.43
C LEU A 55 -2.30 8.96 -1.00
N SER A 56 -2.39 10.10 -0.32
CA SER A 56 -1.96 10.26 1.07
C SER A 56 -2.81 9.41 2.02
N ASN A 57 -4.14 9.44 1.83
CA ASN A 57 -5.08 8.60 2.56
C ASN A 57 -4.81 7.11 2.34
N LEU A 58 -4.53 6.70 1.09
CA LEU A 58 -4.19 5.31 0.78
C LEU A 58 -2.92 4.85 1.50
N LYS A 59 -1.88 5.70 1.54
CA LYS A 59 -0.62 5.43 2.25
C LYS A 59 -0.87 5.25 3.76
N GLU A 60 -1.64 6.15 4.36
CA GLU A 60 -1.98 6.07 5.79
C GLU A 60 -2.81 4.84 6.12
N GLN A 61 -3.84 4.56 5.32
CA GLN A 61 -4.69 3.39 5.49
C GLN A 61 -3.88 2.09 5.41
N ASN A 62 -3.03 1.93 4.40
CA ASN A 62 -2.20 0.73 4.25
C ASN A 62 -1.23 0.54 5.41
N THR A 63 -0.62 1.64 5.88
CA THR A 63 0.27 1.61 7.06
C THR A 63 -0.48 1.17 8.31
N MET A 64 -1.69 1.70 8.52
CA MET A 64 -2.56 1.33 9.64
C MET A 64 -2.95 -0.14 9.59
N ILE A 65 -3.37 -0.66 8.44
CA ILE A 65 -3.74 -2.07 8.25
C ILE A 65 -2.57 -3.00 8.58
N ILE A 66 -1.38 -2.72 8.05
CA ILE A 66 -0.18 -3.51 8.31
C ILE A 66 0.12 -3.55 9.82
N ASN A 67 0.03 -2.40 10.49
CA ASN A 67 0.28 -2.31 11.93
C ASN A 67 -0.76 -3.08 12.75
N GLN A 68 -2.04 -2.98 12.39
CA GLN A 68 -3.12 -3.69 13.08
C GLN A 68 -3.00 -5.20 12.91
N LEU A 69 -2.77 -5.69 11.70
CA LEU A 69 -2.60 -7.12 11.44
C LEU A 69 -1.38 -7.67 12.18
N GLY A 70 -0.25 -6.94 12.16
CA GLY A 70 0.94 -7.31 12.92
C GLY A 70 0.70 -7.38 14.43
N ALA A 71 -0.09 -6.45 14.99
CA ALA A 71 -0.44 -6.46 16.42
C ALA A 71 -1.35 -7.62 16.84
N THR A 72 -2.05 -8.27 15.91
CA THR A 72 -2.84 -9.48 16.20
C THR A 72 -2.03 -10.76 16.24
N LEU A 73 -0.77 -10.72 15.81
CA LEU A 73 0.11 -11.88 15.75
C LEU A 73 0.95 -12.01 17.02
N PRO A 74 1.31 -13.25 17.42
CA PRO A 74 2.20 -13.47 18.56
C PRO A 74 3.61 -12.94 18.27
N ALA A 75 4.39 -12.70 19.33
CA ALA A 75 5.71 -12.05 19.23
C ALA A 75 6.74 -12.86 18.42
N ASP A 76 6.58 -14.18 18.35
CA ASP A 76 7.41 -15.13 17.61
C ASP A 76 6.86 -15.42 16.20
N ALA A 77 5.80 -14.73 15.77
CA ALA A 77 5.24 -14.90 14.44
C ALA A 77 6.25 -14.57 13.35
N SER A 78 6.17 -15.33 12.26
CA SER A 78 6.98 -15.11 11.06
C SER A 78 6.44 -13.98 10.20
N GLY A 79 7.30 -13.38 9.38
CA GLY A 79 6.91 -12.42 8.34
C GLY A 79 5.94 -13.02 7.32
N SER A 80 6.07 -14.32 7.02
CA SER A 80 5.15 -15.04 6.14
C SER A 80 3.71 -15.08 6.68
N GLU A 81 3.55 -15.20 8.00
CA GLU A 81 2.22 -15.18 8.63
C GLU A 81 1.58 -13.80 8.48
N LEU A 82 2.34 -12.72 8.71
CA LEU A 82 1.87 -11.35 8.45
C LEU A 82 1.48 -11.15 6.98
N ASN A 83 2.31 -11.61 6.04
CA ASN A 83 2.05 -11.53 4.61
C ASN A 83 0.74 -12.24 4.23
N LYS A 84 0.50 -13.43 4.77
CA LYS A 84 -0.74 -14.18 4.56
C LYS A 84 -1.96 -13.40 5.06
N ARG A 85 -1.90 -12.84 6.27
CA ARG A 85 -2.99 -12.03 6.86
C ARG A 85 -3.29 -10.79 6.02
N ILE A 86 -2.26 -10.12 5.50
CA ILE A 86 -2.41 -8.97 4.60
C ILE A 86 -3.10 -9.37 3.29
N LEU A 87 -2.72 -10.50 2.70
CA LEU A 87 -3.34 -11.00 1.47
C LEU A 87 -4.81 -11.40 1.68
N GLU A 88 -5.11 -12.09 2.79
CA GLU A 88 -6.49 -12.43 3.17
C GLU A 88 -7.34 -11.16 3.35
N TYR A 89 -6.81 -10.15 4.05
CA TYR A 89 -7.47 -8.85 4.18
C TYR A 89 -7.70 -8.21 2.80
N ALA A 90 -6.69 -8.18 1.94
CA ALA A 90 -6.78 -7.57 0.62
C ALA A 90 -7.82 -8.26 -0.27
N LEU A 91 -7.93 -9.59 -0.20
CA LEU A 91 -8.95 -10.37 -0.93
C LEU A 91 -10.37 -10.11 -0.40
N ASN A 92 -10.53 -10.01 0.91
CA ASN A 92 -11.84 -9.78 1.53
C ASN A 92 -12.36 -8.33 1.34
N GLN A 93 -11.46 -7.37 1.10
CA GLN A 93 -11.79 -5.96 0.90
C GLN A 93 -12.06 -5.57 -0.57
N SER A 94 -12.15 -6.55 -1.48
CA SER A 94 -12.39 -6.34 -2.92
C SER A 94 -13.72 -5.63 -3.26
N ASN A 95 -14.64 -5.46 -2.29
CA ASN A 95 -16.00 -4.96 -2.54
C ASN A 95 -16.26 -3.47 -2.21
N GLY A 96 -15.25 -2.65 -1.91
CA GLY A 96 -15.50 -1.23 -1.58
C GLY A 96 -14.26 -0.34 -1.48
N ASN A 97 -13.30 -0.51 -2.38
CA ASN A 97 -11.90 -0.18 -2.11
C ASN A 97 -11.54 1.30 -2.38
N LEU A 98 -11.00 1.99 -1.37
CA LEU A 98 -10.30 3.27 -1.50
C LEU A 98 -9.21 3.21 -2.59
N HIS A 99 -8.58 2.06 -2.77
CA HIS A 99 -7.64 1.80 -3.86
C HIS A 99 -8.27 1.98 -5.25
N THR A 100 -9.50 1.51 -5.47
CA THR A 100 -10.22 1.69 -6.73
C THR A 100 -10.57 3.15 -6.96
N ILE A 101 -11.04 3.85 -5.91
CA ILE A 101 -11.33 5.29 -5.97
C ILE A 101 -10.06 6.09 -6.32
N VAL A 102 -8.93 5.75 -5.70
CA VAL A 102 -7.62 6.38 -5.99
C VAL A 102 -7.18 6.08 -7.42
N LEU A 103 -7.34 4.85 -7.90
CA LEU A 103 -7.03 4.48 -9.28
C LEU A 103 -7.92 5.20 -10.29
N GLU A 104 -9.21 5.34 -10.03
CA GLU A 104 -10.15 6.08 -10.87
C GLU A 104 -9.81 7.57 -10.92
N ALA A 105 -9.53 8.19 -9.77
CA ALA A 105 -9.10 9.58 -9.68
C ALA A 105 -7.81 9.83 -10.47
N LEU A 106 -6.80 8.95 -10.31
CA LEU A 106 -5.54 9.06 -11.05
C LEU A 106 -5.71 8.84 -12.56
N ASN A 107 -6.53 7.87 -12.98
CA ASN A 107 -6.84 7.62 -14.39
C ASN A 107 -7.60 8.78 -15.05
N PHE A 108 -8.53 9.40 -14.32
CA PHE A 108 -9.29 10.53 -14.81
C PHE A 108 -8.37 11.73 -15.09
N GLU A 109 -7.42 12.02 -14.20
CA GLU A 109 -6.43 13.08 -14.40
C GLU A 109 -5.46 12.78 -15.55
N ALA A 110 -4.96 11.53 -15.66
CA ALA A 110 -4.08 11.13 -16.76
C ALA A 110 -4.71 11.41 -18.14
N ARG A 111 -6.03 11.20 -18.27
CA ARG A 111 -6.78 11.49 -19.51
C ARG A 111 -6.90 12.98 -19.82
N LYS A 112 -6.92 13.87 -18.81
CA LYS A 112 -7.00 15.32 -19.00
C LYS A 112 -5.69 15.94 -19.49
N ILE A 113 -4.55 15.35 -19.14
CA ILE A 113 -3.22 15.85 -19.55
C ILE A 113 -2.88 15.44 -21.00
N THR A 114 -3.61 14.46 -21.57
CA THR A 114 -3.35 13.92 -22.92
C THR A 114 -4.24 14.55 -24.02
N GLN A 115 -5.05 15.57 -23.70
CA GLN A 115 -5.80 16.40 -24.66
C GLN A 115 -5.25 17.82 -24.66
#